data_AF-A0A538CX60-F1
#
_entry.id   AF-A0A538CX60-F1
#
_cell.length_a   1.000
_cell.length_b   1.000
_cell.length_c   1.000
_cell.angle_alpha   90.00
_cell.angle_beta   90.00
_cell.angle_gamma   90.00
#
_symmetry.space_group_name_H-M   'P 1'
#
loop_
_entity.id
_entity.type
_entity.pdbx_description
1 polymer ?
#
loop_
_entity_poly.entity_id
_entity_poly.type
_entity_poly.pdbx_seq_one_letter_code
_entity_poly.pdbx_strand_id
1 'polypeptide(L)'
;MQRGLPRISRSLLVSRLQHLEDCGVVERHAGARRNVTEYGLTEAGRELRDVIEHLGAWGVRWAFTEPKPDELDPAISVCLNPRPTIPT
;
A
#
# COMPACT_ATOMS: atom_id res chain seq x y z
N MET A 1 12.25 7.49 7.26
CA MET A 1 12.09 6.62 6.08
C MET A 1 10.80 7.04 5.38
N GLN A 2 10.91 7.73 4.25
CA GLN A 2 9.75 8.18 3.47
C GLN A 2 10.02 7.78 2.02
N ARG A 3 9.82 6.49 1.73
CA ARG A 3 9.99 5.92 0.38
C ARG A 3 8.74 5.10 0.10
N GLY A 4 7.89 5.57 -0.80
CA GLY A 4 6.71 4.84 -1.28
C GLY A 4 5.48 5.68 -1.60
N LEU A 5 5.34 6.91 -1.09
CA LEU A 5 4.12 7.71 -1.25
C LEU A 5 4.45 9.13 -1.75
N PRO A 6 4.43 9.39 -3.07
CA PRO A 6 4.55 10.75 -3.59
C PRO A 6 3.29 11.52 -3.18
N ARG A 7 3.46 12.64 -2.47
CA ARG A 7 2.43 13.63 -2.06
C ARG A 7 1.54 13.37 -0.83
N ILE A 8 1.81 12.42 0.06
CA ILE A 8 1.11 12.44 1.37
C ILE A 8 1.75 13.49 2.30
N SER A 9 0.94 14.45 2.77
CA SER A 9 1.35 15.41 3.79
C SER A 9 1.66 14.69 5.10
N ARG A 10 2.64 15.21 5.86
CA ARG A 10 3.04 14.60 7.14
C ARG A 10 1.86 14.45 8.10
N SER A 11 0.96 15.43 8.16
CA SER A 11 -0.24 15.40 9.00
C SER A 11 -1.21 14.29 8.62
N LEU A 12 -1.41 14.06 7.32
CA LEU A 12 -2.27 12.98 6.83
C LEU A 12 -1.66 11.62 7.13
N LEU A 13 -0.34 11.45 6.96
CA LEU A 13 0.35 10.22 7.33
C LEU A 13 0.19 9.91 8.82
N VAL A 14 0.42 10.91 9.68
CA VAL A 14 0.26 10.76 11.13
C VAL A 14 -1.18 10.40 11.48
N SER A 15 -2.16 11.10 10.93
CA SER A 15 -3.58 10.81 11.18
C SER A 15 -3.97 9.40 10.72
N ARG A 16 -3.46 8.94 9.57
CA ARG A 16 -3.72 7.58 9.07
C ARG A 16 -3.05 6.51 9.93
N LEU A 17 -1.80 6.72 10.34
CA LEU A 17 -1.10 5.79 11.23
C LEU A 17 -1.81 5.70 12.59
N GLN A 18 -2.26 6.82 13.13
CA GLN A 18 -2.97 6.86 14.40
C GLN A 18 -4.33 6.14 14.31
N HIS A 19 -5.07 6.34 13.22
CA HIS A 19 -6.30 5.59 12.97
C HIS A 19 -6.06 4.07 12.85
N LEU A 20 -4.97 3.66 12.18
CA LEU A 20 -4.60 2.25 12.08
C LEU A 20 -4.13 1.66 13.42
N GLU A 21 -3.53 2.47 14.28
CA GLU A 21 -3.19 2.12 15.66
C GLU A 21 -4.46 1.92 16.49
N ASP A 22 -5.43 2.85 16.40
CA ASP A 22 -6.72 2.77 17.09
C ASP A 22 -7.55 1.55 16.66
N CYS A 23 -7.47 1.16 15.39
CA CYS A 23 -8.11 -0.04 14.86
C CYS A 23 -7.34 -1.35 15.16
N GLY A 24 -6.19 -1.27 15.84
CA GLY A 24 -5.38 -2.45 16.18
C GLY A 24 -4.71 -3.13 14.98
N VAL A 25 -4.54 -2.42 13.86
CA VAL A 25 -3.89 -2.92 12.64
C VAL A 25 -2.38 -2.70 12.72
N VAL A 26 -1.95 -1.61 13.36
CA VAL A 26 -0.56 -1.23 13.53
C VAL A 26 -0.27 -1.03 15.02
N GLU A 27 0.94 -1.36 15.44
CA GLU A 27 1.45 -1.10 16.78
C GLU A 27 2.69 -0.20 16.72
N ARG A 28 2.82 0.67 17.73
CA ARG A 28 3.90 1.64 17.83
C ARG A 28 4.99 1.14 18.77
N HIS A 29 6.23 1.11 18.27
CA HIS A 29 7.42 0.68 19.00
C HIS A 29 8.44 1.81 19.16
N ALA A 30 9.18 1.77 20.26
CA ALA A 30 10.36 2.62 20.41
C ALA A 30 11.46 2.11 19.47
N GLY A 31 11.88 2.95 18.53
CA GLY A 31 12.91 2.59 17.56
C GLY A 31 14.30 2.48 18.17
N ALA A 32 15.23 1.86 17.44
CA ALA A 32 16.59 1.60 17.93
C ALA A 32 17.42 2.87 18.24
N ARG A 33 16.99 4.03 17.74
CA ARG A 33 17.59 5.34 18.03
C ARG A 33 16.67 6.17 18.91
N ARG A 34 17.26 6.97 19.81
CA ARG A 34 16.51 7.96 20.57
C ARG A 34 15.70 8.87 19.63
N ASN A 35 14.44 9.08 19.97
CA ASN A 35 13.49 9.89 19.22
C ASN A 35 13.10 9.34 17.83
N VAL A 36 13.30 8.03 17.60
CA VAL A 36 12.75 7.33 16.44
C VAL A 36 11.60 6.46 16.91
N THR A 37 10.46 6.60 16.23
CA THR A 37 9.29 5.76 16.41
C THR A 37 9.21 4.80 15.23
N GLU A 38 9.09 3.52 15.53
CA GLU A 38 8.89 2.47 14.53
C GLU A 38 7.45 1.96 14.63
N TYR A 39 6.90 1.52 13.50
CA TYR A 39 5.54 1.00 13.42
C TYR A 39 5.61 -0.41 12.85
N GLY A 40 5.01 -1.36 13.56
CA GLY A 40 4.89 -2.75 13.15
C GLY A 40 3.43 -3.10 12.82
N LEU A 41 3.21 -4.07 11.94
CA LEU A 41 1.88 -4.63 11.75
C LEU A 41 1.57 -5.60 12.89
N THR A 42 0.37 -5.50 13.45
CA THR A 42 -0.17 -6.51 14.36
C THR A 42 -0.51 -7.79 13.60
N GLU A 43 -1.01 -8.82 14.29
CA GLU A 43 -1.54 -10.02 13.63
C GLU A 43 -2.68 -9.68 12.66
N ALA A 44 -3.67 -8.91 13.13
CA ALA A 44 -4.77 -8.41 12.30
C ALA A 44 -4.25 -7.59 11.11
N GLY A 45 -3.19 -6.78 11.29
CA GLY A 45 -2.58 -6.04 10.19
C GLY A 45 -1.87 -6.90 9.16
N ARG A 46 -1.30 -8.03 9.55
CA ARG A 46 -0.71 -9.00 8.60
C ARG A 46 -1.78 -9.71 7.79
N GLU A 47 -2.89 -10.12 8.40
CA GLU A 47 -4.02 -10.71 7.69
C GLU A 47 -4.66 -9.71 6.71
N LEU A 48 -4.83 -8.46 7.14
CA LEU A 48 -5.36 -7.39 6.29
C LEU A 48 -4.47 -7.13 5.07
N ARG A 49 -3.15 -7.23 5.22
CA ARG A 49 -2.21 -7.06 4.09
C ARG A 49 -2.55 -8.05 2.97
N ASP A 50 -2.76 -9.31 3.30
CA ASP A 50 -3.04 -10.34 2.31
C ASP A 50 -4.36 -10.05 1.59
N VAL A 51 -5.40 -9.58 2.30
CA VAL A 51 -6.67 -9.16 1.68
C VAL A 51 -6.47 -7.97 0.72
N ILE A 52 -5.70 -6.96 1.13
CA ILE A 52 -5.38 -5.80 0.28
C ILE A 52 -4.61 -6.23 -0.97
N GLU A 53 -3.65 -7.15 -0.83
CA GLU A 53 -2.89 -7.70 -1.96
C GLU A 53 -3.80 -8.44 -2.95
N HIS A 54 -4.72 -9.28 -2.47
CA HIS A 54 -5.69 -9.96 -3.31
C HIS A 54 -6.63 -8.98 -4.02
N LEU A 55 -7.10 -7.95 -3.31
CA LEU A 55 -7.92 -6.89 -3.89
C LEU A 55 -7.14 -6.09 -4.94
N GLY A 56 -5.86 -5.81 -4.69
CA GLY A 56 -4.97 -5.16 -5.64
C GLY A 56 -4.75 -5.99 -6.90
N ALA A 57 -4.48 -7.30 -6.75
CA ALA A 57 -4.34 -8.22 -7.86
C ALA A 57 -5.64 -8.37 -8.68
N TRP A 58 -6.79 -8.37 -8.00
CA TRP A 58 -8.10 -8.30 -8.66
C TRP A 58 -8.28 -6.99 -9.41
N GLY A 59 -8.03 -5.84 -8.78
CA GLY A 59 -8.13 -4.53 -9.40
C GLY A 59 -7.22 -4.42 -10.62
N VAL A 60 -6.02 -4.99 -10.54
CA VAL A 60 -5.12 -5.07 -11.69
C VAL A 60 -5.70 -5.87 -12.85
N ARG A 61 -6.29 -7.02 -12.54
CA ARG A 61 -6.86 -7.93 -13.53
C ARG A 61 -8.08 -7.35 -14.25
N TRP A 62 -8.86 -6.51 -13.56
CA TRP A 62 -10.19 -6.09 -14.05
C TRP A 62 -10.30 -4.59 -14.31
N ALA A 63 -9.62 -3.73 -13.53
CA ALA A 63 -9.67 -2.28 -13.68
C ALA A 63 -8.63 -1.74 -14.69
N PHE A 64 -7.48 -2.41 -14.85
CA PHE A 64 -6.53 -2.09 -15.93
C PHE A 64 -6.78 -3.00 -17.15
N THR A 65 -7.98 -2.96 -17.71
CA THR A 65 -8.20 -3.44 -19.08
C THR A 65 -7.78 -2.33 -20.03
N GLU A 66 -6.87 -2.65 -20.95
CA GLU A 66 -6.29 -1.83 -22.04
C GLU A 66 -6.56 -0.31 -21.93
N PRO A 67 -5.56 0.50 -21.51
CA PRO A 67 -5.78 1.93 -21.37
C PRO A 67 -6.20 2.51 -22.71
N LYS A 68 -7.34 3.22 -22.73
CA LYS A 68 -7.61 4.14 -23.82
C LYS A 68 -6.51 5.20 -23.81
N PRO A 69 -5.98 5.62 -24.98
CA PRO A 69 -4.83 6.53 -25.06
C PRO A 69 -4.97 7.83 -24.25
N ASP A 70 -6.20 8.23 -23.92
CA ASP A 70 -6.51 9.48 -23.21
C ASP A 70 -6.47 9.42 -21.67
N GLU A 71 -6.29 8.24 -21.06
CA GLU A 71 -6.35 8.10 -19.58
C GLU A 71 -5.01 7.80 -18.90
N LEU A 72 -3.89 7.79 -19.65
CA LEU A 72 -2.56 7.52 -19.11
C LEU A 72 -1.89 8.78 -18.56
N ASP A 73 -1.98 9.00 -17.25
CA ASP A 73 -1.11 9.93 -16.53
C ASP A 73 0.34 9.38 -16.56
N PRO A 74 1.32 10.09 -17.13
CA PRO A 74 2.69 9.58 -17.36
C PRO A 74 3.46 9.22 -16.08
N ALA A 75 2.93 9.53 -14.89
CA ALA A 75 3.58 9.21 -13.62
C ALA A 75 3.48 7.73 -13.19
N ILE A 76 2.59 6.92 -13.78
CA ILE A 76 2.28 5.55 -13.33
C ILE A 76 2.59 4.52 -14.43
N SER A 77 3.80 4.54 -15.01
CA SER A 77 4.18 3.61 -16.09
C SER A 77 5.10 2.46 -15.65
N VAL A 78 5.52 2.38 -14.38
CA VAL A 78 6.64 1.50 -13.97
C VAL A 78 6.26 0.40 -12.98
N CYS A 79 5.16 -0.33 -13.17
CA CYS A 79 4.99 -1.57 -12.38
C CYS A 79 4.08 -2.68 -12.92
N LEU A 80 3.69 -2.69 -14.20
CA LEU A 80 2.63 -3.62 -14.63
C LEU A 80 2.93 -4.36 -15.92
N ASN A 81 3.80 -5.36 -15.83
CA ASN A 81 3.69 -6.60 -16.60
C ASN A 81 4.42 -7.72 -15.82
N PRO A 82 3.73 -8.83 -15.51
CA PRO A 82 3.79 -9.96 -16.43
C PRO A 82 2.43 -10.63 -16.64
N ARG A 83 2.13 -10.96 -17.90
CA ARG A 83 0.99 -11.78 -18.33
C ARG A 83 0.90 -13.09 -17.53
N PRO A 84 -0.24 -13.42 -16.89
CA PRO A 84 -0.51 -14.80 -16.49
C PRO A 84 -1.12 -15.56 -17.68
N THR A 85 -0.39 -16.52 -18.23
CA THR A 85 -0.96 -17.59 -19.05
C THR A 85 -1.72 -18.56 -18.15
N ILE A 86 -3.02 -18.67 -18.35
CA ILE A 86 -3.90 -19.65 -17.70
C ILE A 86 -3.77 -20.98 -18.47
N PRO A 87 -3.48 -22.14 -17.85
CA PRO A 87 -3.65 -23.43 -18.51
C PRO A 87 -5.13 -23.89 -18.44
N THR A 88 -5.58 -24.48 -19.55
CA THR A 88 -6.91 -25.10 -19.77
C THR A 88 -7.14 -26.32 -18.88
#